data_AF-A0A966VXY6-F1
#
_entry.id   AF-A0A966VXY6-F1
#
_cell.length_a   1.000
_cell.length_b   1.000
_cell.length_c   1.000
_cell.angle_alpha   90.00
_cell.angle_beta   90.00
_cell.angle_gamma   90.00
#
_symmetry.space_group_name_H-M   'P 1'
#
loop_
_entity.id
_entity.type
_entity.pdbx_description
1 polymer ?
#
loop_
_entity_poly.entity_id
_entity_poly.type
_entity_poly.pdbx_seq_one_letter_code
_entity_poly.pdbx_strand_id
1 'polypeptide(L)'
;MRAPVLVALLAFSSVMSTAAAPASHEAALARLAPLVADPHPRVRTEAVRALAKIPSAKAAELVLAAADGIGADPFLDYAVWLSINDLAQPFLAALESGAWVPDSPAKQKQLEFAMKALDPALASSSVAKILAAKPLTKDGAGPWIELIGAAGGPAEVNRLWEQVAKRDFNDATLVRAMNALAAAARLRNVKPAGDGSRAVAFFYYATSPQRIAALDLMGAWKNPGAAFAEMVKLAGDERTPAEVRNAAFAAFRELGAIGPVLGALQPMAAKTSPAPVRRSAAMTLASLQPGKFADLALDEIADTKTEGEALELWRGVLATKGAAKQFADKIASKTALPA
;
A
#
# COMPACT_ATOMS: atom_id res chain seq x y z
N MET A 1 35.44 -67.92 -23.92
CA MET A 1 35.93 -68.51 -22.64
C MET A 1 36.97 -67.55 -22.08
N ARG A 2 36.73 -67.03 -20.85
CA ARG A 2 37.67 -66.34 -19.92
C ARG A 2 38.17 -64.91 -20.24
N ALA A 3 37.82 -63.97 -19.34
CA ALA A 3 38.54 -62.73 -19.04
C ALA A 3 39.80 -63.02 -18.17
N PRO A 4 40.76 -62.09 -18.00
CA PRO A 4 40.66 -60.98 -17.02
C PRO A 4 41.29 -59.64 -17.50
N VAL A 5 40.76 -58.46 -17.18
CA VAL A 5 40.99 -57.62 -15.99
C VAL A 5 42.48 -57.33 -15.67
N LEU A 6 42.91 -56.11 -15.96
CA LEU A 6 44.09 -55.47 -15.37
C LEU A 6 43.63 -54.11 -14.80
N VAL A 7 43.60 -53.99 -13.47
CA VAL A 7 43.37 -52.74 -12.74
C VAL A 7 44.62 -52.49 -11.90
N ALA A 8 45.35 -51.43 -12.23
CA ALA A 8 46.30 -50.77 -11.34
C ALA A 8 46.64 -49.38 -11.91
N LEU A 9 46.11 -48.31 -11.32
CA LEU A 9 46.93 -47.26 -10.70
C LEU A 9 46.03 -46.27 -9.96
N LEU A 10 46.12 -46.32 -8.64
CA LEU A 10 45.77 -45.22 -7.73
C LEU A 10 46.79 -44.10 -7.91
N ALA A 11 46.33 -42.86 -8.03
CA ALA A 11 46.69 -41.74 -7.16
C ALA A 11 46.44 -40.39 -7.85
N PHE A 12 46.09 -39.41 -7.03
CA PHE A 12 45.94 -37.97 -7.30
C PHE A 12 44.63 -37.50 -7.93
N SER A 13 43.64 -37.29 -7.07
CA SER A 13 42.93 -36.00 -7.05
C SER A 13 41.98 -35.91 -5.85
N SER A 14 42.52 -35.57 -4.68
CA SER A 14 41.71 -35.12 -3.55
C SER A 14 42.53 -34.28 -2.58
N VAL A 15 42.95 -33.07 -2.98
CA VAL A 15 43.02 -31.87 -2.11
C VAL A 15 43.06 -30.62 -3.01
N MET A 16 41.90 -30.08 -3.39
CA MET A 16 41.71 -28.64 -3.59
C MET A 16 40.41 -28.30 -2.86
N SER A 17 40.49 -28.16 -1.54
CA SER A 17 40.69 -26.89 -0.85
C SER A 17 39.52 -25.92 -1.11
N THR A 18 38.53 -26.05 -0.22
CA THR A 18 37.32 -25.25 -0.01
C THR A 18 37.58 -23.80 0.45
N ALA A 19 38.78 -23.25 0.21
CA ALA A 19 39.17 -21.90 0.65
C ALA A 19 39.05 -20.81 -0.44
N ALA A 20 38.85 -21.18 -1.72
CA ALA A 20 38.88 -20.21 -2.83
C ALA A 20 37.54 -19.51 -3.13
N ALA A 21 36.40 -20.08 -2.72
CA ALA A 21 35.07 -19.52 -2.99
C ALA A 21 34.76 -18.18 -2.27
N PRO A 22 35.11 -17.96 -0.98
CA PRO A 22 34.81 -16.68 -0.33
C PRO A 22 35.65 -15.51 -0.88
N ALA A 23 36.94 -15.73 -1.17
CA ALA A 23 37.82 -14.71 -1.74
C ALA A 23 37.40 -14.31 -3.18
N SER A 24 36.87 -15.24 -3.97
CA SER A 24 36.36 -14.95 -5.31
C SER A 24 35.04 -14.18 -5.30
N HIS A 25 34.16 -14.45 -4.32
CA HIS A 25 32.92 -13.70 -4.15
C HIS A 25 33.16 -12.25 -3.71
N GLU A 26 34.07 -12.01 -2.77
CA GLU A 26 34.41 -10.65 -2.34
C GLU A 26 35.00 -9.81 -3.49
N ALA A 27 35.92 -10.40 -4.26
CA ALA A 27 36.47 -9.75 -5.44
C ALA A 27 35.41 -9.49 -6.52
N ALA A 28 34.46 -10.41 -6.71
CA ALA A 28 33.35 -10.22 -7.65
C ALA A 28 32.40 -9.11 -7.19
N LEU A 29 32.04 -9.06 -5.90
CA LEU A 29 31.22 -8.00 -5.32
C LEU A 29 31.89 -6.63 -5.50
N ALA A 30 33.19 -6.53 -5.24
CA ALA A 30 33.94 -5.28 -5.40
C ALA A 30 33.94 -4.77 -6.85
N ARG A 31 33.98 -5.66 -7.84
CA ARG A 31 33.90 -5.31 -9.27
C ARG A 31 32.49 -4.89 -9.70
N LEU A 32 31.46 -5.54 -9.16
CA LEU A 32 30.06 -5.30 -9.55
C LEU A 32 29.44 -4.09 -8.83
N ALA A 33 29.88 -3.77 -7.61
CA ALA A 33 29.34 -2.68 -6.82
C ALA A 33 29.26 -1.32 -7.54
N PRO A 34 30.32 -0.82 -8.22
CA PRO A 34 30.20 0.45 -8.94
C PRO A 34 29.28 0.38 -10.17
N LEU A 35 29.11 -0.80 -10.77
CA LEU A 35 28.35 -0.98 -12.01
C LEU A 35 26.83 -0.92 -11.79
N VAL A 36 26.36 -1.11 -10.55
CA VAL A 36 24.96 -0.90 -10.16
C VAL A 36 24.49 0.53 -10.42
N ALA A 37 25.40 1.51 -10.37
CA ALA A 37 25.11 2.93 -10.61
C ALA A 37 25.67 3.43 -11.95
N ASP A 38 26.03 2.52 -12.87
CA ASP A 38 26.62 2.89 -14.15
C ASP A 38 25.68 3.81 -14.97
N PRO A 39 26.21 4.81 -15.70
CA PRO A 39 25.39 5.67 -16.56
C PRO A 39 24.56 4.89 -17.59
N HIS A 40 25.09 3.77 -18.08
CA HIS A 40 24.45 2.97 -19.12
C HIS A 40 23.41 1.99 -18.54
N PRO A 41 22.11 2.11 -18.91
CA PRO A 41 21.02 1.26 -18.39
C PRO A 41 21.29 -0.24 -18.38
N ARG A 42 21.81 -0.77 -19.50
CA ARG A 42 22.12 -2.21 -19.60
C ARG A 42 23.22 -2.66 -18.64
N VAL A 43 24.21 -1.82 -18.35
CA VAL A 43 25.30 -2.19 -17.44
C VAL A 43 24.76 -2.35 -16.02
N ARG A 44 23.86 -1.44 -15.59
CA ARG A 44 23.17 -1.58 -14.30
C ARG A 44 22.38 -2.88 -14.21
N THR A 45 21.56 -3.17 -15.22
CA THR A 45 20.73 -4.39 -15.27
C THR A 45 21.59 -5.66 -15.21
N GLU A 46 22.64 -5.74 -16.02
CA GLU A 46 23.53 -6.92 -16.02
C GLU A 46 24.31 -7.05 -14.70
N ALA A 47 24.78 -5.93 -14.12
CA ALA A 47 25.43 -5.95 -12.81
C ALA A 47 24.50 -6.46 -11.71
N VAL A 48 23.24 -5.99 -11.69
CA VAL A 48 22.21 -6.45 -10.76
C VAL A 48 21.93 -7.95 -10.92
N ARG A 49 21.80 -8.44 -12.16
CA ARG A 49 21.59 -9.88 -12.41
C ARG A 49 22.81 -10.73 -12.08
N ALA A 50 24.02 -10.21 -12.26
CA ALA A 50 25.25 -10.88 -11.85
C ALA A 50 25.35 -11.00 -10.33
N LEU A 51 24.98 -9.94 -9.59
CA LEU A 51 24.94 -9.95 -8.12
C LEU A 51 24.01 -11.05 -7.57
N ALA A 52 22.88 -11.33 -8.25
CA ALA A 52 21.96 -12.40 -7.87
C ALA A 52 22.60 -13.81 -7.85
N LYS A 53 23.75 -13.99 -8.52
CA LYS A 53 24.49 -15.26 -8.52
C LYS A 53 25.42 -15.44 -7.32
N ILE A 54 25.54 -14.42 -6.46
CA ILE A 54 26.38 -14.43 -5.26
C ILE A 54 25.45 -14.47 -4.04
N PRO A 55 25.16 -15.66 -3.45
CA PRO A 55 24.14 -15.82 -2.41
C PRO A 55 24.59 -15.25 -1.07
N SER A 56 24.57 -13.92 -0.94
CA SER A 56 25.07 -13.19 0.23
C SER A 56 24.20 -11.97 0.53
N ALA A 57 24.17 -11.57 1.81
CA ALA A 57 23.47 -10.38 2.24
C ALA A 57 24.03 -9.11 1.56
N LYS A 58 25.35 -9.08 1.32
CA LYS A 58 26.00 -7.94 0.66
C LYS A 58 25.57 -7.79 -0.80
N ALA A 59 25.41 -8.90 -1.52
CA ALA A 59 24.85 -8.87 -2.87
C ALA A 59 23.42 -8.31 -2.86
N ALA A 60 22.60 -8.73 -1.88
CA ALA A 60 21.22 -8.25 -1.76
C ALA A 60 21.15 -6.75 -1.46
N GLU A 61 22.03 -6.25 -0.58
CA GLU A 61 22.16 -4.82 -0.30
C GLU A 61 22.52 -4.02 -1.57
N LEU A 62 23.47 -4.51 -2.37
CA LEU A 62 23.85 -3.84 -3.63
C LEU A 62 22.72 -3.88 -4.68
N VAL A 63 21.99 -4.99 -4.77
CA VAL A 63 20.79 -5.10 -5.62
C VAL A 63 19.74 -4.09 -5.19
N LEU A 64 19.47 -3.96 -3.89
CA LEU A 64 18.48 -3.01 -3.38
C LEU A 64 18.92 -1.56 -3.56
N ALA A 65 20.21 -1.25 -3.45
CA ALA A 65 20.73 0.08 -3.77
C ALA A 65 20.46 0.49 -5.23
N ALA A 66 20.40 -0.46 -6.15
CA ALA A 66 20.04 -0.20 -7.54
C ALA A 66 18.59 0.27 -7.73
N ALA A 67 17.70 0.01 -6.77
CA ALA A 67 16.30 0.43 -6.83
C ALA A 67 16.14 1.97 -6.90
N ASP A 68 17.09 2.72 -6.36
CA ASP A 68 17.09 4.18 -6.42
C ASP A 68 17.35 4.70 -7.85
N GLY A 69 17.98 3.90 -8.70
CA GLY A 69 18.28 4.23 -10.10
C GLY A 69 17.24 3.77 -11.13
N ILE A 70 16.11 3.18 -10.70
CA ILE A 70 15.08 2.65 -11.61
C ILE A 70 14.56 3.74 -12.56
N GLY A 71 14.18 4.92 -12.04
CA GLY A 71 13.69 6.01 -12.87
C GLY A 71 12.62 5.56 -13.90
N ALA A 72 12.85 5.83 -15.18
CA ALA A 72 12.02 5.38 -16.30
C ALA A 72 12.54 4.09 -16.99
N ASP A 73 13.42 3.33 -16.36
CA ASP A 73 14.03 2.10 -16.88
C ASP A 73 13.28 0.85 -16.37
N PRO A 74 12.31 0.32 -17.13
CA PRO A 74 11.53 -0.84 -16.71
C PRO A 74 12.36 -2.13 -16.65
N PHE A 75 13.50 -2.21 -17.36
CA PHE A 75 14.35 -3.40 -17.33
C PHE A 75 15.11 -3.49 -16.01
N LEU A 76 15.56 -2.35 -15.49
CA LEU A 76 16.20 -2.31 -14.18
C LEU A 76 15.21 -2.66 -13.07
N ASP A 77 13.98 -2.15 -13.12
CA ASP A 77 12.92 -2.51 -12.16
C ASP A 77 12.71 -4.02 -12.09
N TYR A 78 12.51 -4.65 -13.26
CA TYR A 78 12.35 -6.10 -13.33
C TYR A 78 13.61 -6.86 -12.87
N ALA A 79 14.81 -6.38 -13.22
CA ALA A 79 16.06 -7.00 -12.81
C ALA A 79 16.26 -6.96 -11.29
N VAL A 80 15.95 -5.83 -10.64
CA VAL A 80 16.03 -5.69 -9.18
C VAL A 80 14.99 -6.58 -8.52
N TRP A 81 13.74 -6.57 -8.99
CA TRP A 81 12.67 -7.44 -8.50
C TRP A 81 13.06 -8.93 -8.56
N LEU A 82 13.59 -9.40 -9.69
CA LEU A 82 14.00 -10.79 -9.85
C LEU A 82 15.21 -11.13 -8.97
N SER A 83 16.18 -10.21 -8.87
CA SER A 83 17.42 -10.44 -8.12
C SER A 83 17.22 -10.49 -6.62
N ILE A 84 16.34 -9.64 -6.07
CA ILE A 84 16.04 -9.71 -4.62
C ILE A 84 15.27 -10.98 -4.28
N ASN A 85 14.43 -11.49 -5.18
CA ASN A 85 13.78 -12.79 -5.02
C ASN A 85 14.80 -13.94 -5.02
N ASP A 86 15.76 -13.94 -5.95
CA ASP A 86 16.86 -14.92 -5.96
C ASP A 86 17.69 -14.87 -4.66
N LEU A 87 17.83 -13.68 -4.07
CA LEU A 87 18.59 -13.42 -2.85
C LEU A 87 17.74 -13.35 -1.57
N ALA A 88 16.49 -13.84 -1.61
CA ALA A 88 15.54 -13.72 -0.51
C ALA A 88 16.08 -14.25 0.82
N GLN A 89 16.62 -15.47 0.81
CA GLN A 89 17.11 -16.15 2.02
C GLN A 89 18.26 -15.40 2.71
N PRO A 90 19.38 -15.07 2.04
CA PRO A 90 20.47 -14.34 2.69
C PRO A 90 20.07 -12.92 3.10
N PHE A 91 19.16 -12.26 2.37
CA PHE A 91 18.63 -10.96 2.76
C PHE A 91 17.79 -11.03 4.04
N LEU A 92 16.79 -11.91 4.08
CA LEU A 92 15.91 -12.06 5.23
C LEU A 92 16.67 -12.52 6.48
N ALA A 93 17.66 -13.41 6.34
CA ALA A 93 18.52 -13.79 7.45
C ALA A 93 19.32 -12.60 8.02
N ALA A 94 19.82 -11.72 7.16
CA ALA A 94 20.52 -10.51 7.58
C ALA A 94 19.57 -9.49 8.26
N LEU A 95 18.36 -9.34 7.75
CA LEU A 95 17.32 -8.50 8.35
C LEU A 95 16.90 -9.02 9.73
N GLU A 96 16.62 -10.32 9.85
CA GLU A 96 16.18 -10.98 11.08
C GLU A 96 17.24 -10.95 12.18
N SER A 97 18.52 -11.11 11.81
CA SER A 97 19.65 -11.01 12.75
C SER A 97 20.02 -9.56 13.10
N GLY A 98 19.52 -8.58 12.35
CA GLY A 98 19.93 -7.18 12.47
C GLY A 98 21.31 -6.87 11.87
N ALA A 99 21.90 -7.79 11.11
CA ALA A 99 23.09 -7.50 10.31
C ALA A 99 22.80 -6.49 9.19
N TRP A 100 21.55 -6.45 8.73
CA TRP A 100 21.03 -5.39 7.88
C TRP A 100 19.91 -4.64 8.61
N VAL A 101 20.00 -3.31 8.68
CA VAL A 101 19.03 -2.47 9.41
C VAL A 101 18.51 -1.32 8.53
N PRO A 102 17.21 -1.01 8.59
CA PRO A 102 16.62 0.13 7.87
C PRO A 102 16.80 1.45 8.65
N ASP A 103 18.06 1.82 8.86
CA ASP A 103 18.52 2.96 9.68
C ASP A 103 18.42 4.34 9.01
N SER A 104 18.03 4.38 7.74
CA SER A 104 17.89 5.61 6.95
C SER A 104 16.64 5.57 6.07
N PRO A 105 16.09 6.72 5.65
CA PRO A 105 14.94 6.77 4.75
C PRO A 105 15.14 5.98 3.45
N ALA A 106 16.36 6.00 2.89
CA ALA A 106 16.72 5.24 1.70
C ALA A 106 16.61 3.73 1.95
N LYS A 107 17.22 3.22 3.04
CA LYS A 107 17.11 1.81 3.38
C LYS A 107 15.67 1.40 3.76
N GLN A 108 14.88 2.28 4.36
CA GLN A 108 13.47 1.99 4.64
C GLN A 108 12.67 1.79 3.35
N LYS A 109 12.90 2.63 2.33
CA LYS A 109 12.30 2.46 0.99
C LYS A 109 12.78 1.18 0.30
N GLN A 110 14.07 0.85 0.41
CA GLN A 110 14.63 -0.39 -0.09
C GLN A 110 14.01 -1.63 0.59
N LEU A 111 13.80 -1.58 1.90
CA LEU A 111 13.13 -2.63 2.64
C LEU A 111 11.67 -2.77 2.19
N GLU A 112 10.94 -1.66 2.04
CA GLU A 112 9.57 -1.70 1.53
C GLU A 112 9.51 -2.32 0.13
N PHE A 113 10.42 -1.95 -0.76
CA PHE A 113 10.55 -2.57 -2.09
C PHE A 113 10.80 -4.07 -1.98
N ALA A 114 11.80 -4.47 -1.20
CA ALA A 114 12.16 -5.87 -1.01
C ALA A 114 10.96 -6.68 -0.52
N MET A 115 10.30 -6.22 0.55
CA MET A 115 9.20 -6.94 1.17
C MET A 115 7.95 -7.03 0.29
N LYS A 116 7.76 -6.09 -0.65
CA LYS A 116 6.72 -6.18 -1.70
C LYS A 116 7.10 -7.10 -2.85
N ALA A 117 8.39 -7.19 -3.17
CA ALA A 117 8.90 -7.99 -4.27
C ALA A 117 8.95 -9.49 -3.92
N LEU A 118 9.29 -9.82 -2.67
CA LEU A 118 9.48 -11.17 -2.18
C LEU A 118 8.20 -12.00 -2.18
N ASP A 119 8.37 -13.33 -2.16
CA ASP A 119 7.27 -14.26 -1.89
C ASP A 119 6.48 -13.82 -0.63
N PRO A 120 5.14 -13.68 -0.71
CA PRO A 120 4.34 -13.15 0.38
C PRO A 120 4.45 -13.95 1.68
N ALA A 121 4.62 -15.27 1.62
CA ALA A 121 4.74 -16.11 2.81
C ALA A 121 6.09 -15.92 3.49
N LEU A 122 7.18 -15.82 2.72
CA LEU A 122 8.51 -15.49 3.24
C LEU A 122 8.54 -14.10 3.88
N ALA A 123 8.01 -13.09 3.19
CA ALA A 123 7.95 -11.72 3.69
C ALA A 123 7.12 -11.64 4.99
N SER A 124 5.93 -12.24 5.01
CA SER A 124 5.06 -12.28 6.20
C SER A 124 5.74 -13.00 7.38
N SER A 125 6.39 -14.13 7.12
CA SER A 125 7.12 -14.90 8.15
C SER A 125 8.26 -14.09 8.77
N SER A 126 9.01 -13.36 7.95
CA SER A 126 10.10 -12.52 8.45
C SER A 126 9.60 -11.35 9.30
N VAL A 127 8.52 -10.68 8.86
CA VAL A 127 7.85 -9.63 9.68
C VAL A 127 7.41 -10.20 11.02
N ALA A 128 6.81 -11.40 11.05
CA ALA A 128 6.36 -12.03 12.29
C ALA A 128 7.52 -12.30 13.25
N LYS A 129 8.65 -12.85 12.77
CA LYS A 129 9.85 -13.09 13.59
C LYS A 129 10.44 -11.79 14.14
N ILE A 130 10.56 -10.76 13.30
CA ILE A 130 11.12 -9.47 13.71
C ILE A 130 10.24 -8.84 14.79
N LEU A 131 8.92 -8.84 14.62
CA LEU A 131 7.98 -8.26 15.60
C LEU A 131 7.85 -9.09 16.88
N ALA A 132 8.11 -10.39 16.83
CA ALA A 132 8.20 -11.23 18.03
C ALA A 132 9.43 -10.87 18.87
N ALA A 133 10.57 -10.60 18.23
CA ALA A 133 11.79 -10.18 18.92
C ALA A 133 11.78 -8.71 19.33
N LYS A 134 11.15 -7.84 18.53
CA LYS A 134 11.10 -6.39 18.71
C LYS A 134 9.66 -5.88 18.53
N PRO A 135 8.87 -5.84 19.61
CA PRO A 135 7.52 -5.30 19.58
C PRO A 135 7.48 -3.83 19.13
N LEU A 136 6.34 -3.39 18.58
CA LEU A 136 6.13 -2.00 18.19
C LEU A 136 6.17 -1.08 19.42
N THR A 137 6.98 -0.03 19.32
CA THR A 137 7.05 1.03 20.33
C THR A 137 5.93 2.05 20.15
N LYS A 138 5.57 2.79 21.20
CA LYS A 138 4.46 3.79 21.14
C LYS A 138 4.75 4.96 20.22
N ASP A 139 6.02 5.30 20.04
CA ASP A 139 6.45 6.29 19.06
C ASP A 139 6.49 5.73 17.63
N GLY A 140 6.38 4.41 17.46
CA GLY A 140 6.47 3.76 16.17
C GLY A 140 7.85 3.90 15.54
N ALA A 141 8.93 3.79 16.32
CA ALA A 141 10.27 3.90 15.78
C ALA A 141 10.51 2.88 14.63
N GLY A 142 11.10 3.36 13.53
CA GLY A 142 11.41 2.54 12.35
C GLY A 142 10.23 2.26 11.40
N PRO A 143 10.46 1.43 10.37
CA PRO A 143 9.51 1.19 9.28
C PRO A 143 8.48 0.08 9.59
N TRP A 144 8.45 -0.42 10.83
CA TRP A 144 7.75 -1.67 11.15
C TRP A 144 6.24 -1.59 10.95
N ILE A 145 5.64 -0.41 11.13
CA ILE A 145 4.21 -0.18 10.88
C ILE A 145 3.91 -0.33 9.39
N GLU A 146 4.71 0.31 8.53
CA GLU A 146 4.56 0.24 7.08
C GLU A 146 4.82 -1.18 6.57
N LEU A 147 5.78 -1.91 7.17
CA LEU A 147 6.02 -3.31 6.81
C LEU A 147 4.86 -4.22 7.17
N ILE A 148 4.15 -3.96 8.26
CA ILE A 148 2.89 -4.68 8.55
C ILE A 148 1.88 -4.40 7.44
N GLY A 149 1.76 -3.14 7.00
CA GLY A 149 0.88 -2.76 5.89
C GLY A 149 1.24 -3.44 4.56
N ALA A 150 2.53 -3.47 4.23
CA ALA A 150 3.04 -3.95 2.95
C ALA A 150 3.19 -5.48 2.88
N ALA A 151 3.57 -6.12 3.99
CA ALA A 151 3.98 -7.52 4.02
C ALA A 151 3.41 -8.33 5.20
N GLY A 152 2.83 -7.70 6.22
CA GLY A 152 2.31 -8.39 7.40
C GLY A 152 1.18 -9.36 7.11
N GLY A 153 1.16 -10.48 7.85
CA GLY A 153 0.06 -11.44 7.82
C GLY A 153 -1.15 -10.98 8.65
N PRO A 154 -2.23 -11.77 8.69
CA PRO A 154 -3.42 -11.45 9.49
C PRO A 154 -3.11 -11.22 10.98
N ALA A 155 -2.17 -11.97 11.56
CA ALA A 155 -1.79 -11.83 12.96
C ALA A 155 -1.14 -10.47 13.25
N GLU A 156 -0.24 -10.01 12.38
CA GLU A 156 0.46 -8.73 12.51
C GLU A 156 -0.47 -7.55 12.28
N VAL A 157 -1.35 -7.64 11.26
CA VAL A 157 -2.40 -6.65 11.00
C VAL A 157 -3.35 -6.53 12.19
N ASN A 158 -3.74 -7.66 12.80
CA ASN A 158 -4.54 -7.67 14.02
C ASN A 158 -3.82 -7.04 15.20
N ARG A 159 -2.53 -7.36 15.41
CA ARG A 159 -1.74 -6.77 16.49
C ARG A 159 -1.65 -5.24 16.34
N LEU A 160 -1.41 -4.75 15.12
CA LEU A 160 -1.36 -3.31 14.84
C LEU A 160 -2.72 -2.66 15.13
N TRP A 161 -3.83 -3.28 14.68
CA TRP A 161 -5.17 -2.80 14.99
C TRP A 161 -5.47 -2.78 16.49
N GLU A 162 -5.07 -3.79 17.25
CA GLU A 162 -5.27 -3.83 18.69
C GLU A 162 -4.56 -2.67 19.41
N GLN A 163 -3.35 -2.34 18.98
CA GLN A 163 -2.61 -1.21 19.54
C GLN A 163 -3.23 0.14 19.13
N VAL A 164 -3.65 0.28 17.86
CA VAL A 164 -4.41 1.45 17.39
C VAL A 164 -5.66 1.61 18.23
N ALA A 165 -6.50 0.59 18.34
CA ALA A 165 -7.80 0.69 19.00
C ALA A 165 -7.69 0.87 20.53
N LYS A 166 -6.55 0.56 21.15
CA LYS A 166 -6.22 0.94 22.54
C LYS A 166 -5.69 2.37 22.67
N ARG A 167 -5.49 3.06 21.55
CA ARG A 167 -4.81 4.37 21.44
C ARG A 167 -3.41 4.36 22.06
N ASP A 168 -2.71 3.23 21.93
CA ASP A 168 -1.39 3.02 22.55
C ASP A 168 -0.24 3.41 21.61
N PHE A 169 -0.42 4.55 20.94
CA PHE A 169 0.54 5.22 20.07
C PHE A 169 0.44 6.73 20.30
N ASN A 170 1.51 7.47 19.99
CA ASN A 170 1.41 8.94 19.91
C ASN A 170 0.50 9.36 18.73
N ASP A 171 0.11 10.64 18.69
CA ASP A 171 -0.88 11.12 17.73
C ASP A 171 -0.50 10.94 16.26
N ALA A 172 0.76 11.18 15.91
CA ALA A 172 1.26 11.02 14.55
C ALA A 172 1.35 9.54 14.17
N THR A 173 1.77 8.69 15.11
CA THR A 173 1.92 7.25 14.92
C THR A 173 0.57 6.56 14.79
N LEU A 174 -0.48 7.05 15.45
CA LEU A 174 -1.86 6.59 15.24
C LEU A 174 -2.30 6.75 13.78
N VAL A 175 -2.06 7.93 13.20
CA VAL A 175 -2.38 8.21 11.78
C VAL A 175 -1.61 7.26 10.87
N ARG A 176 -0.30 7.13 11.11
CA ARG A 176 0.58 6.25 10.35
C ARG A 176 0.13 4.78 10.40
N ALA A 177 -0.26 4.30 11.57
CA ALA A 177 -0.77 2.94 11.78
C ALA A 177 -2.09 2.69 11.05
N MET A 178 -3.05 3.61 11.15
CA MET A 178 -4.33 3.50 10.42
C MET A 178 -4.12 3.48 8.91
N ASN A 179 -3.18 4.29 8.39
CA ASN A 179 -2.83 4.31 6.97
C ASN A 179 -2.19 2.98 6.51
N ALA A 180 -1.32 2.39 7.32
CA ALA A 180 -0.72 1.08 7.01
C ALA A 180 -1.78 -0.03 6.99
N LEU A 181 -2.74 0.00 7.92
CA LEU A 181 -3.88 -0.94 7.93
C LEU A 181 -4.77 -0.74 6.68
N ALA A 182 -5.03 0.51 6.29
CA ALA A 182 -5.81 0.81 5.09
C ALA A 182 -5.09 0.32 3.82
N ALA A 183 -3.76 0.47 3.76
CA ALA A 183 -2.94 -0.05 2.66
C ALA A 183 -2.99 -1.58 2.58
N ALA A 184 -2.87 -2.29 3.71
CA ALA A 184 -3.02 -3.75 3.76
C ALA A 184 -4.39 -4.20 3.23
N ALA A 185 -5.46 -3.51 3.63
CA ALA A 185 -6.81 -3.83 3.21
C ALA A 185 -7.04 -3.56 1.71
N ARG A 186 -6.52 -2.45 1.16
CA ARG A 186 -6.69 -2.08 -0.26
C ARG A 186 -5.83 -2.92 -1.21
N LEU A 187 -4.55 -3.10 -0.87
CA LEU A 187 -3.56 -3.65 -1.80
C LEU A 187 -3.47 -5.18 -1.73
N ARG A 188 -3.75 -5.74 -0.55
CA ARG A 188 -3.55 -7.18 -0.28
C ARG A 188 -4.82 -7.88 0.20
N ASN A 189 -5.90 -7.13 0.44
CA ASN A 189 -7.13 -7.65 1.05
C ASN A 189 -6.89 -8.33 2.41
N VAL A 190 -5.83 -7.94 3.14
CA VAL A 190 -5.57 -8.38 4.51
C VAL A 190 -6.14 -7.34 5.46
N LYS A 191 -7.09 -7.75 6.28
CA LYS A 191 -7.88 -6.86 7.12
C LYS A 191 -7.77 -7.27 8.58
N PRO A 192 -7.97 -6.34 9.52
CA PRO A 192 -8.13 -6.71 10.91
C PRO A 192 -9.36 -7.62 11.09
N ALA A 193 -9.32 -8.44 12.13
CA ALA A 193 -10.40 -9.32 12.55
C ALA A 193 -11.52 -8.50 13.22
N GLY A 194 -12.74 -9.02 13.13
CA GLY A 194 -13.92 -8.33 13.62
C GLY A 194 -14.37 -7.21 12.69
N ASP A 195 -14.78 -6.09 13.28
CA ASP A 195 -15.30 -4.92 12.58
C ASP A 195 -14.72 -3.60 13.11
N GLY A 196 -15.10 -2.53 12.42
CA GLY A 196 -14.70 -1.16 12.70
C GLY A 196 -15.39 -0.51 13.89
N SER A 197 -16.19 -1.21 14.70
CA SER A 197 -16.97 -0.58 15.78
C SER A 197 -16.11 0.21 16.77
N ARG A 198 -14.89 -0.25 17.05
CA ARG A 198 -13.93 0.46 17.92
C ARG A 198 -13.38 1.76 17.31
N ALA A 199 -13.57 1.97 16.00
CA ALA A 199 -13.17 3.20 15.32
C ALA A 199 -14.00 4.43 15.75
N VAL A 200 -15.18 4.23 16.36
CA VAL A 200 -16.06 5.31 16.85
C VAL A 200 -15.32 6.32 17.73
N ALA A 201 -14.39 5.85 18.59
CA ALA A 201 -13.61 6.73 19.47
C ALA A 201 -12.73 7.74 18.70
N PHE A 202 -12.32 7.40 17.47
CA PHE A 202 -11.50 8.27 16.61
C PHE A 202 -12.30 9.33 15.86
N PHE A 203 -13.63 9.32 15.95
CA PHE A 203 -14.47 10.33 15.30
C PHE A 203 -14.82 11.50 16.21
N TYR A 204 -14.73 11.30 17.54
CA TYR A 204 -15.13 12.30 18.52
C TYR A 204 -13.94 12.94 19.25
N TYR A 205 -12.99 12.13 19.71
CA TYR A 205 -11.88 12.56 20.55
C TYR A 205 -10.55 12.48 19.79
N ALA A 206 -10.49 13.15 18.65
CA ALA A 206 -9.39 13.02 17.71
C ALA A 206 -9.19 14.28 16.85
N THR A 207 -7.95 14.49 16.44
CA THR A 207 -7.56 15.55 15.49
C THR A 207 -8.10 15.24 14.08
N SER A 208 -8.22 16.24 13.21
CA SER A 208 -8.66 16.02 11.82
C SER A 208 -7.86 14.91 11.10
N PRO A 209 -6.51 14.86 11.19
CA PRO A 209 -5.74 13.76 10.58
C PRO A 209 -6.11 12.37 11.09
N GLN A 210 -6.37 12.22 12.39
CA GLN A 210 -6.80 10.93 12.97
C GLN A 210 -8.20 10.55 12.50
N ARG A 211 -9.13 11.51 12.43
CA ARG A 211 -10.48 11.29 11.90
C ARG A 211 -10.43 10.81 10.45
N ILE A 212 -9.64 11.49 9.61
CA ILE A 212 -9.47 11.14 8.19
C ILE A 212 -8.89 9.73 8.05
N ALA A 213 -7.79 9.42 8.74
CA ALA A 213 -7.17 8.11 8.66
C ALA A 213 -8.10 6.97 9.16
N ALA A 214 -8.91 7.24 10.19
CA ALA A 214 -9.93 6.29 10.64
C ALA A 214 -11.03 6.08 9.59
N LEU A 215 -11.52 7.16 8.95
CA LEU A 215 -12.51 7.08 7.86
C LEU A 215 -11.96 6.30 6.67
N ASP A 216 -10.72 6.58 6.27
CA ASP A 216 -10.02 5.87 5.19
C ASP A 216 -9.87 4.37 5.50
N LEU A 217 -9.51 4.02 6.75
CA LEU A 217 -9.44 2.63 7.18
C LEU A 217 -10.82 1.96 7.15
N MET A 218 -11.88 2.62 7.58
CA MET A 218 -13.24 2.06 7.53
C MET A 218 -13.69 1.80 6.09
N GLY A 219 -13.39 2.74 5.19
CA GLY A 219 -13.59 2.57 3.75
C GLY A 219 -12.82 1.37 3.21
N ALA A 220 -11.53 1.25 3.53
CA ALA A 220 -10.65 0.19 3.05
C ALA A 220 -11.03 -1.19 3.59
N TRP A 221 -11.39 -1.26 4.87
CA TRP A 221 -11.75 -2.49 5.56
C TRP A 221 -13.08 -3.07 5.04
N LYS A 222 -14.00 -2.21 4.56
CA LYS A 222 -15.36 -2.60 4.11
C LYS A 222 -16.23 -3.21 5.22
N ASN A 223 -15.86 -3.06 6.48
CA ASN A 223 -16.63 -3.56 7.62
C ASN A 223 -16.64 -2.55 8.78
N PRO A 224 -17.29 -1.39 8.62
CA PRO A 224 -17.26 -0.33 9.63
C PRO A 224 -18.01 -0.66 10.93
N GLY A 225 -18.88 -1.67 10.95
CA GLY A 225 -19.69 -2.00 12.14
C GLY A 225 -20.47 -0.78 12.67
N ALA A 226 -20.43 -0.57 13.98
CA ALA A 226 -21.09 0.57 14.63
C ALA A 226 -20.54 1.94 14.18
N ALA A 227 -19.32 2.00 13.63
CA ALA A 227 -18.72 3.23 13.13
C ALA A 227 -19.48 3.80 11.93
N PHE A 228 -20.24 2.98 11.19
CA PHE A 228 -20.99 3.43 10.02
C PHE A 228 -21.97 4.57 10.35
N ALA A 229 -22.74 4.44 11.43
CA ALA A 229 -23.70 5.47 11.84
C ALA A 229 -23.00 6.81 12.16
N GLU A 230 -21.78 6.75 12.69
CA GLU A 230 -21.00 7.94 13.01
C GLU A 230 -20.37 8.57 11.77
N MET A 231 -19.95 7.76 10.79
CA MET A 231 -19.54 8.25 9.47
C MET A 231 -20.67 9.04 8.80
N VAL A 232 -21.92 8.54 8.89
CA VAL A 232 -23.11 9.21 8.37
C VAL A 232 -23.33 10.56 9.05
N LYS A 233 -23.22 10.64 10.38
CA LYS A 233 -23.34 11.93 11.10
C LYS A 233 -22.26 12.91 10.68
N LEU A 234 -20.99 12.47 10.61
CA LEU A 234 -19.88 13.32 10.19
C LEU A 234 -20.10 13.88 8.78
N ALA A 235 -20.54 13.05 7.83
CA ALA A 235 -20.80 13.49 6.45
C ALA A 235 -21.98 14.47 6.35
N GLY A 236 -23.00 14.29 7.18
CA GLY A 236 -24.25 15.07 7.16
C GLY A 236 -24.21 16.41 7.90
N ASP A 237 -23.23 16.63 8.79
CA ASP A 237 -23.12 17.86 9.59
C ASP A 237 -22.19 18.89 8.91
N GLU A 238 -22.75 20.03 8.49
CA GLU A 238 -21.99 21.13 7.87
C GLU A 238 -20.92 21.76 8.79
N ARG A 239 -21.01 21.52 10.11
CA ARG A 239 -20.03 21.97 11.10
C ARG A 239 -18.80 21.07 11.16
N THR A 240 -18.89 19.83 10.67
CA THR A 240 -17.74 18.94 10.53
C THR A 240 -16.74 19.57 9.55
N PRO A 241 -15.43 19.65 9.85
CA PRO A 241 -14.44 20.21 8.93
C PRO A 241 -14.53 19.59 7.53
N ALA A 242 -14.34 20.40 6.49
CA ALA A 242 -14.59 20.00 5.11
C ALA A 242 -13.76 18.77 4.70
N GLU A 243 -12.49 18.73 5.12
CA GLU A 243 -11.57 17.61 4.88
C GLU A 243 -12.05 16.30 5.51
N VAL A 244 -12.66 16.36 6.71
CA VAL A 244 -13.22 15.18 7.40
C VAL A 244 -14.50 14.73 6.71
N ARG A 245 -15.38 15.65 6.30
CA ARG A 245 -16.57 15.28 5.50
C ARG A 245 -16.18 14.63 4.19
N ASN A 246 -15.20 15.19 3.48
CA ASN A 246 -14.73 14.66 2.21
C ASN A 246 -14.18 13.22 2.37
N ALA A 247 -13.43 12.97 3.45
CA ALA A 247 -12.97 11.62 3.79
C ALA A 247 -14.15 10.67 4.09
N ALA A 248 -15.22 11.13 4.74
CA ALA A 248 -16.40 10.30 4.99
C ALA A 248 -17.12 9.92 3.68
N PHE A 249 -17.29 10.87 2.76
CA PHE A 249 -17.83 10.58 1.42
C PHE A 249 -16.91 9.67 0.60
N ALA A 250 -15.58 9.83 0.69
CA ALA A 250 -14.62 8.92 0.07
C ALA A 250 -14.75 7.50 0.63
N ALA A 251 -14.88 7.34 1.94
CA ALA A 251 -15.11 6.06 2.58
C ALA A 251 -16.44 5.41 2.11
N PHE A 252 -17.51 6.18 1.90
CA PHE A 252 -18.74 5.67 1.29
C PHE A 252 -18.56 5.19 -0.15
N ARG A 253 -17.81 5.92 -0.98
CA ARG A 253 -17.45 5.43 -2.34
C ARG A 253 -16.72 4.11 -2.26
N GLU A 254 -15.79 3.99 -1.31
CA GLU A 254 -15.06 2.76 -1.11
C GLU A 254 -15.97 1.62 -0.65
N LEU A 255 -16.86 1.84 0.31
CA LEU A 255 -17.83 0.83 0.76
C LEU A 255 -18.73 0.33 -0.37
N GLY A 256 -18.93 1.15 -1.40
CA GLY A 256 -19.62 0.79 -2.63
C GLY A 256 -21.13 1.01 -2.55
N ALA A 257 -21.82 0.62 -3.63
CA ALA A 257 -23.25 0.83 -3.83
C ALA A 257 -24.14 -0.16 -3.03
N ILE A 258 -23.88 -0.30 -1.74
CA ILE A 258 -24.65 -1.17 -0.84
C ILE A 258 -25.87 -0.42 -0.26
N GLY A 259 -26.92 -1.17 0.09
CA GLY A 259 -28.17 -0.61 0.63
C GLY A 259 -27.98 0.43 1.75
N PRO A 260 -27.17 0.16 2.80
CA PRO A 260 -26.93 1.12 3.87
C PRO A 260 -26.29 2.43 3.39
N VAL A 261 -25.33 2.37 2.46
CA VAL A 261 -24.65 3.57 1.91
C VAL A 261 -25.64 4.39 1.09
N LEU A 262 -26.39 3.75 0.19
CA LEU A 262 -27.38 4.44 -0.65
C LEU A 262 -28.49 5.07 0.21
N GLY A 263 -29.00 4.34 1.19
CA GLY A 263 -30.04 4.81 2.11
C GLY A 263 -29.59 5.99 2.98
N ALA A 264 -28.30 6.05 3.34
CA ALA A 264 -27.74 7.18 4.09
C ALA A 264 -27.51 8.42 3.21
N LEU A 265 -27.06 8.24 1.97
CA LEU A 265 -26.71 9.35 1.07
C LEU A 265 -27.92 10.01 0.41
N GLN A 266 -28.98 9.27 0.10
CA GLN A 266 -30.18 9.81 -0.55
C GLN A 266 -30.82 10.99 0.21
N PRO A 267 -31.09 10.91 1.53
CA PRO A 267 -31.63 12.05 2.27
C PRO A 267 -30.64 13.22 2.34
N MET A 268 -29.33 12.95 2.41
CA MET A 268 -28.31 14.00 2.40
C MET A 268 -28.32 14.79 1.09
N ALA A 269 -28.66 14.16 -0.03
CA ALA A 269 -28.75 14.81 -1.33
C ALA A 269 -30.09 15.55 -1.59
N ALA A 270 -31.01 15.60 -0.61
CA ALA A 270 -32.25 16.36 -0.72
C ALA A 270 -32.01 17.87 -0.67
N LYS A 271 -32.87 18.67 -1.33
CA LYS A 271 -32.78 20.15 -1.36
C LYS A 271 -32.82 20.81 0.02
N THR A 272 -33.38 20.14 1.01
CA THR A 272 -33.45 20.60 2.42
C THR A 272 -32.11 20.50 3.15
N SER A 273 -31.15 19.75 2.62
CA SER A 273 -29.83 19.58 3.21
C SER A 273 -28.91 20.79 2.90
N PRO A 274 -27.94 21.10 3.79
CA PRO A 274 -26.95 22.14 3.53
C PRO A 274 -26.23 21.93 2.20
N ALA A 275 -25.98 23.02 1.46
CA ALA A 275 -25.42 22.93 0.10
C ALA A 275 -24.12 22.11 0.00
N PRO A 276 -23.13 22.23 0.91
CA PRO A 276 -21.90 21.42 0.83
C PRO A 276 -22.14 19.91 1.04
N VAL A 277 -23.11 19.56 1.89
CA VAL A 277 -23.49 18.17 2.20
C VAL A 277 -24.27 17.59 1.03
N ARG A 278 -25.26 18.34 0.54
CA ARG A 278 -26.11 17.97 -0.58
C ARG A 278 -25.31 17.67 -1.84
N ARG A 279 -24.42 18.59 -2.21
CA ARG A 279 -23.50 18.43 -3.33
C ARG A 279 -22.65 17.17 -3.18
N SER A 280 -21.94 17.02 -2.07
CA SER A 280 -21.08 15.85 -1.84
C SER A 280 -21.85 14.52 -1.89
N ALA A 281 -23.07 14.47 -1.35
CA ALA A 281 -23.94 13.31 -1.39
C ALA A 281 -24.42 12.98 -2.82
N ALA A 282 -24.89 13.98 -3.57
CA ALA A 282 -25.30 13.82 -4.98
C ALA A 282 -24.16 13.26 -5.84
N MET A 283 -22.96 13.82 -5.70
CA MET A 283 -21.77 13.40 -6.43
C MET A 283 -21.34 11.98 -6.05
N THR A 284 -21.43 11.64 -4.76
CA THR A 284 -21.13 10.28 -4.27
C THR A 284 -22.13 9.27 -4.82
N LEU A 285 -23.43 9.56 -4.76
CA LEU A 285 -24.48 8.72 -5.34
C LEU A 285 -24.29 8.50 -6.85
N ALA A 286 -24.00 9.56 -7.60
CA ALA A 286 -23.75 9.46 -9.03
C ALA A 286 -22.47 8.66 -9.35
N SER A 287 -21.42 8.78 -8.52
CA SER A 287 -20.21 7.96 -8.67
C SER A 287 -20.46 6.48 -8.39
N LEU A 288 -21.44 6.13 -7.55
CA LEU A 288 -21.78 4.75 -7.17
C LEU A 288 -22.79 4.11 -8.13
N GLN A 289 -23.79 4.87 -8.58
CA GLN A 289 -24.86 4.42 -9.48
C GLN A 289 -25.21 5.53 -10.50
N PRO A 290 -24.35 5.76 -11.51
CA PRO A 290 -24.53 6.88 -12.44
C PRO A 290 -25.86 6.81 -13.20
N GLY A 291 -26.31 5.62 -13.60
CA GLY A 291 -27.60 5.47 -14.30
C GLY A 291 -28.82 5.92 -13.50
N LYS A 292 -28.75 5.93 -12.16
CA LYS A 292 -29.86 6.34 -11.28
C LYS A 292 -29.74 7.79 -10.80
N PHE A 293 -28.52 8.28 -10.59
CA PHE A 293 -28.28 9.55 -9.89
C PHE A 293 -27.53 10.60 -10.72
N ALA A 294 -27.27 10.38 -12.02
CA ALA A 294 -26.62 11.37 -12.87
C ALA A 294 -27.38 12.71 -12.92
N ASP A 295 -28.71 12.70 -12.99
CA ASP A 295 -29.52 13.94 -13.02
C ASP A 295 -29.30 14.78 -11.75
N LEU A 296 -29.22 14.13 -10.59
CA LEU A 296 -29.00 14.80 -9.31
C LEU A 296 -27.62 15.48 -9.24
N ALA A 297 -26.59 14.83 -9.79
CA ALA A 297 -25.25 15.43 -9.88
C ALA A 297 -25.21 16.57 -10.91
N LEU A 298 -25.88 16.42 -12.05
CA LEU A 298 -25.97 17.47 -13.08
C LEU A 298 -26.66 18.73 -12.54
N ASP A 299 -27.70 18.58 -11.74
CA ASP A 299 -28.40 19.70 -11.13
C ASP A 299 -27.49 20.45 -10.13
N GLU A 300 -26.70 19.73 -9.32
CA GLU A 300 -25.72 20.36 -8.41
C GLU A 300 -24.53 21.01 -9.14
N ILE A 301 -24.13 20.48 -10.29
CA ILE A 301 -23.12 21.09 -11.17
C ILE A 301 -23.66 22.39 -11.77
N ALA A 302 -24.91 22.40 -12.25
CA ALA A 302 -25.57 23.59 -12.79
C ALA A 302 -25.70 24.73 -11.75
N ASP A 303 -25.82 24.36 -10.47
CA ASP A 303 -25.91 25.31 -9.35
C ASP A 303 -24.53 25.83 -8.87
N THR A 304 -23.42 25.42 -9.51
CA THR A 304 -22.09 25.96 -9.19
C THR A 304 -21.93 27.41 -9.65
N LYS A 305 -21.12 28.19 -8.91
CA LYS A 305 -20.94 29.62 -9.18
C LYS A 305 -19.62 29.94 -9.87
N THR A 306 -18.70 28.98 -9.95
CA THR A 306 -17.38 29.16 -10.52
C THR A 306 -17.00 27.97 -11.39
N GLU A 307 -16.28 28.25 -12.47
CA GLU A 307 -15.78 27.23 -13.39
C GLU A 307 -14.86 26.22 -12.68
N GLY A 308 -14.05 26.70 -11.72
CA GLY A 308 -13.18 25.83 -10.92
C GLY A 308 -13.96 24.82 -10.06
N GLU A 309 -15.07 25.24 -9.43
CA GLU A 309 -15.94 24.32 -8.71
C GLU A 309 -16.58 23.30 -9.65
N ALA A 310 -17.11 23.75 -10.79
CA ALA A 310 -17.73 22.87 -11.78
C ALA A 310 -16.73 21.80 -12.28
N LEU A 311 -15.49 22.21 -12.56
CA LEU A 311 -14.44 21.33 -13.08
C LEU A 311 -14.03 20.24 -12.06
N GLU A 312 -13.88 20.59 -10.78
CA GLU A 312 -13.60 19.61 -9.73
C GLU A 312 -14.75 18.60 -9.55
N LEU A 313 -16.00 19.07 -9.66
CA LEU A 313 -17.17 18.18 -9.64
C LEU A 313 -17.17 17.22 -10.85
N TRP A 314 -16.94 17.75 -12.06
CA TRP A 314 -16.86 16.93 -13.27
C TRP A 314 -15.78 15.84 -13.17
N ARG A 315 -14.57 16.20 -12.70
CA ARG A 315 -13.49 15.23 -12.46
C ARG A 315 -13.93 14.13 -11.49
N GLY A 316 -14.63 14.52 -10.42
CA GLY A 316 -15.12 13.59 -9.41
C GLY A 316 -16.06 12.51 -9.95
N VAL A 317 -17.00 12.85 -10.84
CA VAL A 317 -17.95 11.85 -11.37
C VAL A 317 -17.41 11.07 -12.55
N LEU A 318 -16.65 11.72 -13.43
CA LEU A 318 -16.13 11.09 -14.65
C LEU A 318 -15.00 10.10 -14.38
N ALA A 319 -14.38 10.15 -13.19
CA ALA A 319 -13.44 9.13 -12.74
C ALA A 319 -14.07 7.73 -12.61
N THR A 320 -15.40 7.63 -12.47
CA THR A 320 -16.09 6.33 -12.41
C THR A 320 -16.22 5.71 -13.80
N LYS A 321 -15.81 4.44 -13.91
CA LYS A 321 -15.96 3.64 -15.13
C LYS A 321 -17.42 3.63 -15.61
N GLY A 322 -17.65 4.05 -16.85
CA GLY A 322 -18.98 4.08 -17.47
C GLY A 322 -19.83 5.32 -17.12
N ALA A 323 -19.37 6.19 -16.22
CA ALA A 323 -20.08 7.43 -15.90
C ALA A 323 -20.18 8.35 -17.12
N ALA A 324 -19.11 8.51 -17.90
CA ALA A 324 -19.09 9.37 -19.08
C ALA A 324 -20.25 9.09 -20.05
N LYS A 325 -20.54 7.82 -20.34
CA LYS A 325 -21.66 7.43 -21.21
C LYS A 325 -23.02 7.82 -20.61
N GLN A 326 -23.24 7.50 -19.34
CA GLN A 326 -24.50 7.79 -18.65
C GLN A 326 -24.75 9.29 -18.55
N PHE A 327 -23.71 10.07 -18.28
CA PHE A 327 -23.79 11.53 -18.25
C PHE A 327 -24.03 12.10 -19.64
N ALA A 328 -23.37 11.59 -20.68
CA ALA A 328 -23.59 12.02 -22.07
C ALA A 328 -25.03 11.75 -22.53
N ASP A 329 -25.58 10.56 -22.26
CA ASP A 329 -26.95 10.19 -22.61
C ASP A 329 -27.96 11.13 -21.92
N LYS A 330 -27.72 11.46 -20.64
CA LYS A 330 -28.56 12.39 -19.87
C LYS A 330 -28.45 13.83 -20.36
N ILE A 331 -27.23 14.30 -20.63
CA ILE A 331 -26.99 15.63 -21.19
C ILE A 331 -27.65 15.79 -22.56
N ALA A 332 -27.51 14.81 -23.46
CA ALA A 332 -28.11 14.85 -24.79
C ALA A 332 -29.65 14.87 -24.74
N SER A 333 -30.24 14.33 -23.66
CA SER A 333 -31.68 14.41 -23.40
C SER A 333 -32.15 15.72 -22.77
N LYS A 334 -31.23 16.54 -22.21
CA LYS A 334 -31.53 17.86 -21.66
C LYS A 334 -31.45 18.93 -22.76
N THR A 335 -32.45 19.79 -22.85
CA THR A 335 -32.56 20.85 -23.89
C THR A 335 -31.56 22.00 -23.68
N ALA A 336 -30.89 22.06 -22.52
CA ALA A 336 -29.81 22.99 -22.21
C ALA A 336 -28.74 22.29 -21.35
N LEU A 337 -27.47 22.55 -21.67
CA LEU A 337 -26.34 22.14 -20.85
C LEU A 337 -26.34 22.96 -19.54
N PRO A 338 -25.99 22.35 -18.38
CA PRO A 338 -25.52 23.11 -17.22
C PRO A 338 -24.44 24.10 -17.69
N ALA A 339 -24.65 25.39 -17.42
CA ALA A 339 -23.68 26.43 -17.71
C ALA A 339 -22.42 26.26 -16.84
#